data_AF-A0A818LUY3-F1
#
_entry.id   AF-A0A818LUY3-F1
#
_cell.length_a   1.000
_cell.length_b   1.000
_cell.length_c   1.000
_cell.angle_alpha   90.00
_cell.angle_beta   90.00
_cell.angle_gamma   90.00
#
_symmetry.space_group_name_H-M   'P 1'
#
loop_
_entity.id
_entity.type
_entity.pdbx_description
1 polymer ?
#
loop_
_entity_poly.entity_id
_entity_poly.type
_entity_poly.pdbx_seq_one_letter_code
_entity_poly.pdbx_strand_id
1 'polypeptide(L)'
;DDQLYSPDHIYYINKKYISIDQLLKDTSTIVNYFMDLLKPSDNKLAMKLFGSRNGVLKERLRQQRSGHCIIHPCSNFRFYWDLVMLILLITNVIVLPVAIVFFIEDINSAKWITFNVVSDAFFLFDIVVNFRTGVLRNDYIDEIILEPRLIAIHYIKTWFIIDLLSSLP
;
A
#
# COMPACT_ATOMS: atom_id res chain seq x y z
N ASP A 1 7.98 -24.22 -18.96
CA ASP A 1 7.47 -23.32 -17.92
C ASP A 1 6.58 -23.95 -16.84
N ASP A 2 5.97 -25.13 -17.06
CA ASP A 2 5.12 -25.80 -16.04
C ASP A 2 5.86 -26.61 -14.96
N GLN A 3 7.17 -26.90 -15.12
CA GLN A 3 7.90 -27.70 -14.11
C GLN A 3 8.18 -26.93 -12.80
N LEU A 4 8.10 -25.59 -12.81
CA LEU A 4 8.35 -24.76 -11.63
C LEU A 4 7.19 -24.79 -10.62
N TYR A 5 6.02 -25.31 -11.02
CA TYR A 5 4.80 -25.42 -10.21
C TYR A 5 4.38 -26.86 -9.93
N SER A 6 5.31 -27.82 -10.07
CA SER A 6 5.06 -29.20 -9.61
C SER A 6 4.71 -29.20 -8.11
N PRO A 7 3.72 -30.00 -7.65
CA PRO A 7 3.32 -30.09 -6.25
C PRO A 7 4.50 -30.27 -5.29
N ASP A 8 5.52 -31.03 -5.71
CA ASP A 8 6.74 -31.26 -4.96
C ASP A 8 7.57 -29.98 -4.82
N HIS A 9 7.70 -29.22 -5.92
CA HIS A 9 8.41 -27.94 -5.92
C HIS A 9 7.74 -26.91 -5.01
N ILE A 10 6.41 -26.88 -5.00
CA ILE A 10 5.61 -26.05 -4.08
C ILE A 10 5.82 -26.49 -2.64
N TYR A 11 5.90 -27.80 -2.37
CA TYR A 11 6.18 -28.34 -1.04
C TYR A 11 7.58 -27.94 -0.52
N TYR A 12 8.63 -28.09 -1.33
CA TYR A 12 9.99 -27.69 -0.95
C TYR A 12 10.13 -26.18 -0.71
N ILE A 13 9.47 -25.39 -1.56
CA ILE A 13 9.33 -23.95 -1.40
C ILE A 13 8.66 -23.66 -0.06
N ASN A 14 7.46 -24.19 0.17
CA ASN A 14 6.71 -23.97 1.41
C ASN A 14 7.53 -24.36 2.65
N LYS A 15 8.26 -25.49 2.61
CA LYS A 15 9.16 -25.90 3.70
C LYS A 15 10.31 -24.92 3.95
N LYS A 16 10.91 -24.37 2.89
CA LYS A 16 11.96 -23.34 2.99
C LYS A 16 11.42 -22.01 3.53
N TYR A 17 10.21 -21.60 3.14
CA TYR A 17 9.58 -20.39 3.66
C TYR A 17 9.04 -20.54 5.07
N ILE A 18 8.51 -21.71 5.46
CA ILE A 18 8.17 -22.03 6.85
C ILE A 18 9.42 -21.91 7.74
N SER A 19 10.59 -22.33 7.22
CA SER A 19 11.86 -22.15 7.92
C SER A 19 12.30 -20.68 7.99
N ILE A 20 12.03 -19.86 6.98
CA ILE A 20 12.30 -18.40 6.99
C ILE A 20 11.33 -17.68 7.91
N ASP A 21 10.04 -18.03 7.90
CA ASP A 21 9.03 -17.52 8.84
C ASP A 21 9.39 -17.92 10.27
N GLN A 22 9.96 -19.12 10.49
CA GLN A 22 10.54 -19.51 11.78
C GLN A 22 11.78 -18.69 12.15
N LEU A 23 12.64 -18.35 11.20
CA LEU A 23 13.82 -17.50 11.42
C LEU A 23 13.46 -16.03 11.67
N LEU A 24 12.40 -15.53 11.03
CA LEU A 24 11.84 -14.19 11.21
C LEU A 24 11.03 -14.09 12.51
N LYS A 25 10.52 -15.22 13.02
CA LYS A 25 9.85 -15.33 14.33
C LYS A 25 10.75 -14.93 15.49
N ASP A 26 12.07 -15.02 15.32
CA ASP A 26 13.08 -14.57 16.30
C ASP A 26 13.22 -13.04 16.35
N THR A 27 12.63 -12.31 15.40
CA THR A 27 12.53 -10.84 15.40
C THR A 27 11.17 -10.40 15.95
N SER A 28 11.21 -9.48 16.93
CA SER A 28 10.11 -8.94 17.74
C SER A 28 8.69 -9.06 17.17
N THR A 29 7.76 -9.54 17.99
CA THR A 29 6.33 -9.77 17.70
C THR A 29 5.65 -8.67 16.89
N ILE A 30 6.01 -7.40 17.12
CA ILE A 30 5.46 -6.21 16.44
C ILE A 30 5.79 -6.21 14.93
N VAL A 31 6.99 -6.60 14.55
CA VAL A 31 7.40 -6.66 13.13
C VAL A 31 6.59 -7.70 12.39
N ASN A 32 6.28 -8.84 13.03
CA ASN A 32 5.45 -9.88 12.43
C ASN A 32 4.02 -9.41 12.20
N TYR A 33 3.41 -8.72 13.17
CA TYR A 33 2.08 -8.11 12.98
C TYR A 33 2.09 -7.07 11.85
N PHE A 34 3.12 -6.23 11.78
CA PHE A 34 3.23 -5.23 10.73
C PHE A 34 3.37 -5.89 9.35
N MET A 35 4.25 -6.89 9.22
CA MET A 35 4.42 -7.63 7.97
C MET A 35 3.16 -8.38 7.54
N ASP A 36 2.39 -8.91 8.49
CA ASP A 36 1.10 -9.53 8.19
C ASP A 36 0.05 -8.53 7.71
N LEU A 37 0.12 -7.27 8.18
CA LEU A 37 -0.76 -6.21 7.72
C LEU A 37 -0.48 -5.78 6.26
N LEU A 38 0.75 -5.95 5.79
CA LEU A 38 1.19 -5.64 4.41
C LEU A 38 0.86 -6.74 3.39
N LYS A 39 0.55 -7.95 3.86
CA LYS A 39 0.17 -9.10 3.01
C LYS A 39 -1.26 -8.94 2.47
N PRO A 40 -1.63 -9.68 1.39
CA PRO A 40 -2.99 -9.66 0.86
C PRO A 40 -3.94 -10.22 1.92
N SER A 41 -5.07 -9.55 2.10
CA SER A 41 -6.07 -9.92 3.10
C SER A 41 -6.76 -11.25 2.77
N ASP A 42 -7.18 -12.02 3.79
CA ASP A 42 -7.98 -13.25 3.63
C ASP A 42 -9.50 -12.96 3.52
N ASN A 43 -9.89 -11.70 3.31
CA ASN A 43 -11.29 -11.28 3.25
C ASN A 43 -12.03 -11.95 2.08
N LYS A 44 -13.37 -12.09 2.20
CA LYS A 44 -14.25 -12.62 1.12
C LYS A 44 -14.06 -11.89 -0.21
N LEU A 45 -13.70 -10.60 -0.17
CA LEU A 45 -13.40 -9.81 -1.36
C LEU A 45 -12.12 -10.29 -2.04
N ALA A 46 -11.05 -10.55 -1.29
CA ALA A 46 -9.82 -11.12 -1.82
C ALA A 46 -10.06 -12.51 -2.39
N MET A 47 -10.85 -13.36 -1.73
CA MET A 47 -11.19 -14.68 -2.28
C MET A 47 -11.99 -14.61 -3.58
N LYS A 48 -12.88 -13.62 -3.74
CA LYS A 48 -13.57 -13.36 -5.02
C LYS A 48 -12.63 -12.80 -6.09
N LEU A 49 -11.66 -11.98 -5.68
CA LEU A 49 -10.69 -11.34 -6.58
C LEU A 49 -9.68 -12.35 -7.15
N PHE A 50 -9.16 -13.24 -6.31
CA PHE A 50 -8.20 -14.28 -6.68
C PHE A 50 -8.86 -15.62 -7.05
N GLY A 51 -10.20 -15.67 -7.07
CA GLY A 51 -11.04 -16.83 -7.38
C GLY A 51 -11.06 -17.93 -6.31
N SER A 52 -9.93 -18.22 -5.66
CA SER A 52 -9.82 -19.27 -4.65
C SER A 52 -8.82 -18.93 -3.56
N ARG A 53 -8.93 -19.62 -2.41
CA ARG A 53 -7.96 -19.51 -1.31
C ARG A 53 -6.53 -19.90 -1.74
N ASN A 54 -6.41 -20.83 -2.68
CA ASN A 54 -5.11 -21.23 -3.25
C ASN A 54 -4.49 -20.12 -4.12
N GLY A 55 -5.32 -19.32 -4.81
CA GLY A 55 -4.88 -18.13 -5.56
C GLY A 55 -4.29 -17.07 -4.64
N VAL A 56 -4.97 -16.77 -3.52
CA VAL A 56 -4.47 -15.84 -2.50
C VAL A 56 -3.14 -16.33 -1.91
N LEU A 57 -3.03 -17.63 -1.62
CA LEU A 57 -1.81 -18.22 -1.08
C LEU A 57 -0.65 -18.13 -2.09
N LYS A 58 -0.92 -18.39 -3.37
CA LYS A 58 0.08 -18.25 -4.44
C LYS A 58 0.62 -16.83 -4.51
N GLU A 59 -0.25 -15.82 -4.37
CA GLU A 59 0.16 -14.41 -4.38
C GLU A 59 0.97 -14.03 -3.14
N ARG A 60 0.59 -14.52 -1.96
CA ARG A 60 1.38 -14.36 -0.73
C ARG A 60 2.79 -14.90 -0.87
N LEU A 61 2.93 -16.10 -1.43
CA LEU A 61 4.23 -16.71 -1.68
C LEU A 61 5.05 -15.90 -2.70
N ARG A 62 4.39 -15.29 -3.69
CA ARG A 62 5.05 -14.41 -4.67
C ARG A 62 5.58 -13.14 -4.01
N GLN A 63 4.79 -12.50 -3.14
CA GLN A 63 5.22 -11.34 -2.37
C GLN A 63 6.35 -11.68 -1.39
N GLN A 64 6.29 -12.82 -0.69
CA GLN A 64 7.35 -13.28 0.21
C GLN A 64 8.66 -13.56 -0.53
N ARG A 65 8.60 -14.07 -1.77
CA ARG A 65 9.78 -14.26 -2.63
C ARG A 65 10.47 -12.97 -3.01
N SER A 66 9.72 -11.89 -3.17
CA SER A 66 10.30 -10.60 -3.53
C SER A 66 11.21 -10.05 -2.42
N GLY A 67 11.01 -10.41 -1.15
CA GLY A 67 11.92 -10.05 -0.04
C GLY A 67 12.03 -8.55 0.27
N HIS A 68 11.22 -7.72 -0.38
CA HIS A 68 11.16 -6.27 -0.17
C HIS A 68 9.91 -5.94 0.66
N CYS A 69 10.00 -4.99 1.60
CA CYS A 69 8.85 -4.43 2.30
C CYS A 69 7.97 -3.62 1.34
N ILE A 70 7.12 -4.32 0.59
CA ILE A 70 6.21 -3.77 -0.41
C ILE A 70 4.79 -4.02 0.07
N ILE A 71 3.99 -2.98 -0.03
CA ILE A 71 2.60 -2.96 0.38
C ILE A 71 1.79 -3.59 -0.75
N HIS A 72 1.09 -4.68 -0.45
CA HIS A 72 0.21 -5.28 -1.44
C HIS A 72 -1.03 -4.36 -1.62
N PRO A 73 -1.48 -4.07 -2.85
CA PRO A 73 -2.65 -3.21 -3.07
C PRO A 73 -3.92 -3.76 -2.38
N CYS A 74 -4.08 -5.08 -2.36
CA CYS A 74 -5.16 -5.77 -1.64
C CYS A 74 -4.86 -6.08 -0.16
N SER A 75 -3.93 -5.36 0.46
CA SER A 75 -3.62 -5.52 1.90
C SER A 75 -4.62 -4.78 2.78
N ASN A 76 -4.77 -5.23 4.03
CA ASN A 76 -5.59 -4.51 5.00
C ASN A 76 -4.97 -3.14 5.34
N PHE A 77 -3.62 -3.04 5.40
CA PHE A 77 -2.95 -1.76 5.61
C PHE A 77 -3.38 -0.73 4.56
N ARG A 78 -3.27 -1.10 3.28
CA ARG A 78 -3.60 -0.21 2.17
C ARG A 78 -5.06 0.25 2.24
N PHE A 79 -5.98 -0.66 2.53
CA PHE A 79 -7.39 -0.33 2.67
C PHE A 79 -7.67 0.71 3.77
N TYR A 80 -7.10 0.53 4.97
CA TYR A 80 -7.28 1.50 6.05
C TYR A 80 -6.55 2.81 5.77
N TRP A 81 -5.38 2.74 5.16
CA TRP A 81 -4.63 3.93 4.73
C TRP A 81 -5.44 4.77 3.74
N ASP A 82 -5.98 4.14 2.69
CA ASP A 82 -6.83 4.81 1.70
C ASP A 82 -8.09 5.41 2.37
N LEU A 83 -8.67 4.76 3.38
CA LEU A 83 -9.79 5.30 4.15
C LEU A 83 -9.40 6.57 4.94
N VAL A 84 -8.23 6.59 5.58
CA VAL A 84 -7.72 7.78 6.29
C VAL A 84 -7.48 8.91 5.31
N MET A 85 -6.82 8.64 4.18
CA MET A 85 -6.57 9.62 3.12
C MET A 85 -7.87 10.16 2.51
N LEU A 86 -8.88 9.30 2.32
CA LEU A 86 -10.20 9.71 1.84
C LEU A 86 -10.88 10.69 2.80
N ILE A 87 -10.84 10.41 4.11
CA ILE A 87 -11.42 11.31 5.14
C ILE A 87 -10.67 12.64 5.15
N LEU A 88 -9.33 12.61 5.08
CA LEU A 88 -8.50 13.81 5.04
C LEU A 88 -8.80 14.65 3.78
N LEU A 89 -8.90 14.01 2.62
CA LEU A 89 -9.24 14.66 1.36
C LEU A 89 -10.60 15.34 1.43
N ILE A 90 -11.64 14.65 1.91
CA ILE A 90 -12.99 15.22 2.05
C ILE A 90 -12.96 16.42 3.00
N THR A 91 -12.20 16.32 4.08
CA THR A 91 -12.06 17.41 5.05
C THR A 91 -11.42 18.63 4.40
N ASN A 92 -10.29 18.47 3.69
CA ASN A 92 -9.64 19.58 3.00
C ASN A 92 -10.52 20.21 1.91
N VAL A 93 -11.22 19.39 1.12
CA VAL A 93 -12.13 19.86 0.06
C VAL A 93 -13.25 20.75 0.62
N ILE A 94 -13.71 20.52 1.85
CA ILE A 94 -14.74 21.33 2.50
C ILE A 94 -14.13 22.52 3.26
N VAL A 95 -13.06 22.28 4.01
CA VAL A 95 -12.46 23.26 4.93
C VAL A 95 -11.73 24.38 4.20
N LEU A 96 -10.99 24.06 3.13
CA LEU A 96 -10.23 25.05 2.36
C LEU A 96 -11.11 26.15 1.73
N PRO A 97 -12.19 25.85 0.96
CA PRO A 97 -13.01 26.92 0.38
C PRO A 97 -13.74 27.75 1.43
N VAL A 98 -14.19 27.13 2.53
CA VAL A 98 -14.82 27.85 3.65
C VAL A 98 -13.83 28.82 4.28
N ALA A 99 -12.58 28.40 4.49
CA ALA A 99 -11.57 29.24 5.10
C ALA A 99 -11.15 30.41 4.21
N ILE A 100 -10.96 30.17 2.91
CA ILE A 100 -10.60 31.22 1.95
C ILE A 100 -11.70 32.29 1.86
N VAL A 101 -12.98 31.90 1.92
CA VAL A 101 -14.09 32.84 1.75
C VAL A 101 -14.46 33.56 3.05
N PHE A 102 -14.48 32.86 4.18
CA PHE A 102 -15.05 33.38 5.43
C PHE A 102 -14.02 33.74 6.50
N PHE A 103 -12.81 33.17 6.44
CA PHE A 103 -11.85 33.22 7.56
C PHE A 103 -10.48 33.78 7.16
N ILE A 104 -10.43 34.68 6.18
CA ILE A 104 -9.18 35.27 5.67
C ILE A 104 -8.28 35.87 6.77
N GLU A 105 -8.88 36.46 7.81
CA GLU A 105 -8.13 37.05 8.93
C GLU A 105 -7.53 35.96 9.86
N ASP A 106 -8.20 34.80 9.96
CA ASP A 106 -7.78 33.67 10.80
C ASP A 106 -6.80 32.73 10.07
N ILE A 107 -6.60 32.87 8.75
CA ILE A 107 -5.62 32.08 8.00
C ILE A 107 -4.19 32.26 8.54
N ASN A 108 -3.88 33.44 9.09
CA ASN A 108 -2.57 33.71 9.70
C ASN A 108 -2.45 33.21 11.14
N SER A 109 -3.50 32.59 11.70
CA SER A 109 -3.45 31.99 13.03
C SER A 109 -2.53 30.78 13.04
N ALA A 110 -1.68 30.69 14.06
CA ALA A 110 -0.75 29.57 14.23
C ALA A 110 -1.45 28.21 14.23
N LYS A 111 -2.71 28.14 14.71
CA LYS A 111 -3.51 26.90 14.70
C LYS A 111 -3.87 26.46 13.28
N TRP A 112 -4.25 27.41 12.43
CA TRP A 112 -4.63 27.15 11.04
C TRP A 112 -3.43 26.68 10.22
N ILE A 113 -2.31 27.40 10.34
CA ILE A 113 -1.05 27.04 9.67
C ILE A 113 -0.60 25.65 10.11
N THR A 114 -0.65 25.33 11.41
CA THR A 114 -0.29 24.01 11.92
C THR A 114 -1.17 22.92 11.33
N PHE A 115 -2.49 23.15 11.24
CA PHE A 115 -3.41 22.18 10.65
C PHE A 115 -3.10 21.91 9.17
N ASN A 116 -2.88 22.95 8.36
CA ASN A 116 -2.52 22.79 6.95
C ASN A 116 -1.19 22.06 6.78
N VAL A 117 -0.13 22.50 7.48
CA VAL A 117 1.19 21.84 7.40
C VAL A 117 1.12 20.36 7.78
N VAL A 118 0.33 20.01 8.79
CA VAL A 118 0.11 18.60 9.15
C VAL A 118 -0.62 17.87 8.03
N SER A 119 -1.69 18.45 7.49
CA SER A 119 -2.45 17.89 6.36
C SER A 119 -1.55 17.64 5.14
N ASP A 120 -0.73 18.62 4.77
CA ASP A 120 0.22 18.55 3.66
C ASP A 120 1.29 17.48 3.91
N ALA A 121 1.77 17.34 5.15
CA ALA A 121 2.69 16.27 5.53
C ALA A 121 2.06 14.87 5.36
N PHE A 122 0.77 14.71 5.62
CA PHE A 122 0.06 13.45 5.35
C PHE A 122 -0.04 13.16 3.85
N PHE A 123 -0.32 14.15 3.00
CA PHE A 123 -0.31 13.97 1.54
C PHE A 123 1.08 13.65 0.99
N LEU A 124 2.13 14.30 1.50
CA LEU A 124 3.51 13.95 1.16
C LEU A 124 3.86 12.53 1.58
N PHE A 125 3.38 12.08 2.74
CA PHE A 125 3.58 10.71 3.18
C PHE A 125 2.80 9.70 2.32
N ASP A 126 1.61 10.05 1.83
CA ASP A 126 0.85 9.22 0.89
C ASP A 126 1.64 8.93 -0.40
N ILE A 127 2.35 9.93 -0.93
CA ILE A 127 3.26 9.75 -2.06
C ILE A 127 4.30 8.66 -1.76
N VAL A 128 4.92 8.70 -0.58
CA VAL A 128 5.92 7.69 -0.16
C VAL A 128 5.29 6.29 -0.06
N VAL A 129 4.05 6.20 0.45
CA VAL A 129 3.29 4.95 0.51
C VAL A 129 2.95 4.43 -0.89
N ASN A 130 2.60 5.32 -1.83
CA ASN A 130 2.30 4.98 -3.23
C ASN A 130 3.55 4.43 -3.94
N PHE A 131 4.75 4.97 -3.69
CA PHE A 131 6.01 4.39 -4.18
C PHE A 131 6.29 2.96 -3.66
N ARG A 132 5.71 2.59 -2.53
CA ARG A 132 5.86 1.27 -1.90
C ARG A 132 4.67 0.34 -2.16
N THR A 133 3.63 0.80 -2.85
CA THR A 133 2.44 0.00 -3.13
C THR A 133 2.53 -0.66 -4.50
N GLY A 134 2.23 -1.96 -4.56
CA GLY A 134 2.20 -2.71 -5.83
C GLY A 134 1.16 -2.16 -6.80
N VAL A 135 1.49 -2.17 -8.08
CA VAL A 135 0.62 -1.68 -9.17
C VAL A 135 0.02 -2.87 -9.93
N LEU A 136 -1.25 -2.78 -10.27
CA LEU A 136 -1.93 -3.72 -11.17
C LEU A 136 -1.61 -3.35 -12.63
N ARG A 137 -1.02 -4.26 -13.39
CA ARG A 137 -0.81 -4.04 -14.82
C ARG A 137 -2.12 -4.32 -15.58
N ASN A 138 -2.55 -3.37 -16.41
CA ASN A 138 -3.75 -3.46 -17.27
C ASN A 138 -5.06 -3.76 -16.51
N ASP A 139 -5.16 -3.34 -15.24
CA ASP A 139 -6.32 -3.61 -14.36
C ASP A 139 -6.63 -5.11 -14.13
N TYR A 140 -5.75 -6.02 -14.58
CA TYR A 140 -5.87 -7.45 -14.36
C TYR A 140 -5.05 -7.88 -13.14
N ILE A 141 -5.69 -8.65 -12.25
CA ILE A 141 -5.14 -9.08 -10.96
C ILE A 141 -4.01 -10.10 -11.13
N ASP A 142 -3.96 -10.82 -12.26
CA ASP A 142 -2.93 -11.82 -12.52
C ASP A 142 -1.54 -11.20 -12.76
N GLU A 143 -1.47 -9.89 -13.04
CA GLU A 143 -0.23 -9.17 -13.34
C GLU A 143 0.08 -8.06 -12.31
N ILE A 144 0.00 -8.36 -11.00
CA ILE A 144 0.48 -7.40 -9.98
C ILE A 144 2.01 -7.30 -10.05
N ILE A 145 2.51 -6.08 -10.23
CA ILE A 145 3.94 -5.77 -10.23
C ILE A 145 4.38 -5.50 -8.79
N LEU A 146 5.22 -6.39 -8.27
CA LEU A 146 5.80 -6.32 -6.93
C LEU A 146 7.27 -5.87 -6.93
N GLU A 147 7.79 -5.40 -8.06
CA GLU A 147 9.17 -4.92 -8.15
C GLU A 147 9.24 -3.41 -7.84
N PRO A 148 10.04 -2.97 -6.85
CA PRO A 148 10.03 -1.59 -6.38
C PRO A 148 10.51 -0.61 -7.45
N ARG A 149 11.45 -1.02 -8.31
CA ARG A 149 11.94 -0.19 -9.43
C ARG A 149 10.86 0.03 -10.49
N LEU A 150 10.12 -1.03 -10.84
CA LEU A 150 9.04 -0.94 -11.82
C LEU A 150 7.86 -0.13 -11.29
N ILE A 151 7.51 -0.31 -10.01
CA ILE A 151 6.50 0.49 -9.31
C ILE A 151 6.87 1.98 -9.38
N ALA A 152 8.10 2.33 -9.00
CA ALA A 152 8.55 3.72 -9.01
C ALA A 152 8.53 4.34 -10.42
N ILE A 153 9.02 3.62 -11.43
CA ILE A 153 9.01 4.11 -12.82
C ILE A 153 7.58 4.31 -13.33
N HIS A 154 6.67 3.37 -13.04
CA HIS A 154 5.29 3.47 -13.46
C HIS A 154 4.57 4.64 -12.77
N TYR A 155 4.74 4.79 -11.46
CA TYR A 155 4.13 5.85 -10.67
C TYR A 155 4.63 7.25 -11.10
N ILE A 156 5.94 7.41 -11.33
CA ILE A 156 6.53 8.66 -11.83
C ILE A 156 5.94 9.07 -13.18
N LYS A 157 5.67 8.11 -14.07
CA LYS A 157 5.15 8.37 -15.41
C LYS A 157 3.65 8.68 -15.45
N THR A 158 2.90 8.37 -14.41
CA THR A 158 1.43 8.42 -14.42
C THR A 158 0.88 9.48 -13.47
N TRP A 159 1.03 9.26 -12.17
CA TRP A 159 0.31 10.02 -11.14
C TRP A 159 1.20 10.93 -10.30
N PHE A 160 2.50 10.65 -10.21
CA PHE A 160 3.41 11.37 -9.32
C PHE A 160 3.39 12.90 -9.48
N ILE A 161 3.33 13.41 -10.72
CA ILE A 161 3.34 14.85 -10.95
C ILE A 161 2.06 15.50 -10.39
N ILE A 162 0.92 14.83 -10.53
CA ILE A 162 -0.37 15.32 -10.03
C ILE A 162 -0.37 15.31 -8.50
N ASP A 163 0.09 14.21 -7.89
CA ASP A 163 0.15 14.06 -6.44
C ASP A 163 1.17 15.02 -5.81
N LEU A 164 2.31 15.26 -6.48
CA LEU A 164 3.31 16.22 -6.02
C LEU A 164 2.76 17.64 -6.06
N LEU A 165 2.07 18.03 -7.14
CA LEU A 165 1.49 19.37 -7.25
C LEU A 165 0.34 19.60 -6.27
N SER A 166 -0.41 18.56 -5.92
CA SER A 166 -1.52 18.66 -4.98
C SER A 166 -1.10 18.61 -3.50
N SER A 167 0.12 18.16 -3.21
CA SER A 167 0.67 18.03 -1.84
C SER A 167 1.61 19.17 -1.44
N LEU A 168 1.91 20.09 -2.36
CA LEU A 168 2.70 21.27 -2.04
C LEU A 168 1.80 22.36 -1.41
N PRO A 169 2.24 22.98 -0.30
CA PRO A 169 1.51 24.06 0.37
C PRO A 169 1.46 25.36 -0.44
#